data_AF-A0A7C9ELK7-F1
#
_entry.id   AF-A0A7C9ELK7-F1
#
_cell.length_a   1.000
_cell.length_b   1.000
_cell.length_c   1.000
_cell.angle_alpha   90.00
_cell.angle_beta   90.00
_cell.angle_gamma   90.00
#
_symmetry.space_group_name_H-M   'P 1'
#
loop_
_entity.id
_entity.type
_entity.pdbx_description
1 polymer ?
#
loop_
_entity_poly.entity_id
_entity_poly.type
_entity_poly.pdbx_seq_one_letter_code
_entity_poly.pdbx_strand_id
1 'polypeptide(L)'
;IWPNPTTMKSGIEAFKSVPSGLFEHIELSTVMTVDNRILNSADVGVFLAPSSSQLTVVKEVGDSLDPRPLVLFNPRWAFEEEASFGDLSSFVGSFDVIYAFLGLEVRGILSKRKGVVFKYVKDGIVRSERWNVLVEEEGNEMKVVSRFKSRPSITEVESVLYNLMAINSPITKSAKFLKGLVSNVTGRKAS
;
A
#
# COMPACT_ATOMS: atom_id res chain seq x y z
N ILE A 1 1.83 13.50 -0.33
CA ILE A 1 1.41 14.77 -0.98
C ILE A 1 -0.09 14.89 -0.75
N TRP A 2 -0.56 16.01 -0.18
CA TRP A 2 -1.99 16.20 0.06
C TRP A 2 -2.72 16.44 -1.27
N PRO A 3 -3.88 15.80 -1.51
CA PRO A 3 -4.58 15.87 -2.79
C PRO A 3 -5.12 17.28 -3.10
N ASN A 4 -5.32 18.13 -2.10
CA ASN A 4 -5.67 19.54 -2.27
C ASN A 4 -5.32 20.38 -1.02
N PRO A 5 -5.31 21.72 -1.12
CA PRO A 5 -5.01 22.61 0.00
C PRO A 5 -5.93 22.44 1.23
N THR A 6 -7.20 22.09 1.02
CA THR A 6 -8.17 21.88 2.11
C THR A 6 -7.81 20.66 2.96
N THR A 7 -7.43 19.54 2.32
CA THR A 7 -6.97 18.34 3.00
C THR A 7 -5.63 18.56 3.72
N MET A 8 -4.73 19.34 3.13
CA MET A 8 -3.50 19.76 3.81
C MET A 8 -3.81 20.55 5.08
N LYS A 9 -4.69 21.55 5.00
CA LYS A 9 -5.08 22.38 6.15
C LYS A 9 -5.71 21.54 7.26
N SER A 10 -6.63 20.65 6.90
CA SER A 10 -7.29 19.75 7.86
C SER A 10 -6.29 18.80 8.52
N GLY A 11 -5.33 18.26 7.76
CA GLY A 11 -4.25 17.44 8.30
C GLY A 11 -3.39 18.22 9.30
N ILE A 12 -2.99 19.44 8.94
CA ILE A 12 -2.21 20.32 9.82
C ILE A 12 -2.98 20.64 11.12
N GLU A 13 -4.28 20.97 11.03
CA GLU A 13 -5.12 21.24 12.22
C GLU A 13 -5.25 19.99 13.11
N ALA A 14 -5.42 18.81 12.51
CA ALA A 14 -5.46 17.55 13.24
C ALA A 14 -4.13 17.25 13.96
N PHE A 15 -2.98 17.51 13.34
CA PHE A 15 -1.69 17.34 14.03
C PHE A 15 -1.49 18.39 15.13
N LYS A 16 -1.91 19.63 14.92
CA LYS A 16 -1.81 20.70 15.93
C LYS A 16 -2.72 20.49 17.14
N SER A 17 -3.82 19.74 16.99
CA SER A 17 -4.72 19.44 18.11
C SER A 17 -4.23 18.28 18.98
N VAL A 18 -3.19 17.56 18.56
CA VAL A 18 -2.56 16.51 19.37
C VAL A 18 -1.73 17.17 20.49
N PRO A 19 -1.79 16.66 21.74
CA PRO A 19 -1.03 17.22 22.85
C PRO A 19 0.48 17.29 22.58
N SER A 20 1.12 18.34 23.07
CA SER A 20 2.58 18.52 22.98
C SER A 20 3.32 17.34 23.64
N GLY A 21 4.37 16.84 22.98
CA GLY A 21 5.17 15.70 23.45
C GLY A 21 4.77 14.33 22.87
N LEU A 22 3.69 14.26 22.08
CA LEU A 22 3.32 13.02 21.35
C LEU A 22 4.05 12.86 20.01
N PHE A 23 4.60 13.94 19.45
CA PHE A 23 5.24 13.93 18.14
C PHE A 23 6.40 14.93 18.10
N GLU A 24 7.52 14.47 17.55
CA GLU A 24 8.70 15.29 17.29
C GLU A 24 8.94 15.36 15.79
N HIS A 25 8.96 16.57 15.22
CA HIS A 25 9.22 16.79 13.80
C HIS A 25 10.69 17.15 13.61
N ILE A 26 11.44 16.24 13.00
CA ILE A 26 12.88 16.41 12.77
C ILE A 26 13.13 16.35 11.27
N GLU A 27 13.89 17.32 10.74
CA GLU A 27 14.36 17.24 9.36
C GLU A 27 15.41 16.15 9.21
N LEU A 28 15.27 15.32 8.19
CA LEU A 28 16.17 14.19 7.97
C LEU A 28 17.63 14.64 7.72
N SER A 29 17.84 15.84 7.20
CA SER A 29 19.18 16.43 7.00
C SER A 29 19.89 16.77 8.32
N THR A 30 19.16 17.00 9.41
CA THR A 30 19.71 17.42 10.70
C THR A 30 19.58 16.36 11.78
N VAL A 31 18.84 15.28 11.52
CA VAL A 31 18.55 14.19 12.47
C VAL A 31 19.79 13.64 13.18
N MET A 32 20.92 13.55 12.48
CA MET A 32 22.18 13.03 13.06
C MET A 32 22.86 13.97 14.05
N THR A 33 22.39 15.21 14.13
CA THR A 33 22.91 16.23 15.06
C THR A 33 21.96 16.51 16.22
N VAL A 34 20.78 15.88 16.21
CA VAL A 34 19.79 15.99 17.29
C VAL A 34 20.28 15.18 18.50
N ASP A 35 19.96 15.66 19.71
CA ASP A 35 20.25 14.91 20.93
C ASP A 35 19.61 13.52 20.84
N ASN A 36 20.44 12.47 20.93
CA ASN A 36 20.00 11.07 20.90
C ASN A 36 18.92 10.76 21.94
N ARG A 37 18.81 11.53 23.03
CA ARG A 37 17.71 11.41 23.99
C ARG A 37 16.33 11.56 23.35
N ILE A 38 16.21 12.43 22.35
CA ILE A 38 14.96 12.68 21.60
C ILE A 38 14.61 11.46 20.75
N LEU A 39 15.58 10.91 20.02
CA LEU A 39 15.39 9.66 19.26
C LEU A 39 15.09 8.50 20.21
N ASN A 40 15.79 8.40 21.33
CA ASN A 40 15.60 7.39 22.36
C ASN A 40 14.30 7.51 23.17
N SER A 41 13.52 8.58 23.01
CA SER A 41 12.18 8.67 23.61
C SER A 41 11.05 8.27 22.67
N ALA A 42 11.30 8.13 21.36
CA ALA A 42 10.26 7.84 20.39
C ALA A 42 9.73 6.39 20.46
N ASP A 43 8.43 6.16 20.55
CA ASP A 43 7.90 4.79 20.48
C ASP A 43 7.86 4.23 19.05
N VAL A 44 7.76 5.11 18.04
CA VAL A 44 7.64 4.77 16.61
C VAL A 44 8.37 5.83 15.78
N GLY A 45 9.10 5.40 14.75
CA GLY A 45 9.70 6.29 13.74
C GLY A 45 8.84 6.40 12.47
N VAL A 46 8.64 7.61 11.94
CA VAL A 46 7.91 7.82 10.67
C VAL A 46 8.77 8.61 9.69
N PHE A 47 9.13 8.00 8.57
CA PHE A 47 9.81 8.66 7.46
C PHE A 47 8.80 9.15 6.43
N LEU A 48 8.71 10.48 6.26
CA LEU A 48 7.76 11.11 5.35
C LEU A 48 8.42 11.49 4.02
N ALA A 49 8.04 10.79 2.96
CA ALA A 49 8.45 11.00 1.59
C ALA A 49 9.97 11.19 1.35
N PRO A 50 10.83 10.30 1.90
CA PRO A 50 12.27 10.37 1.65
C PRO A 50 12.60 10.12 0.18
N SER A 51 13.67 10.73 -0.32
CA SER A 51 14.25 10.42 -1.64
C SER A 51 15.30 9.30 -1.57
N SER A 52 15.60 8.68 -2.71
CA SER A 52 16.63 7.62 -2.80
C SER A 52 18.00 8.11 -2.32
N SER A 53 18.34 9.37 -2.56
CA SER A 53 19.56 10.02 -2.05
C SER A 53 19.65 10.09 -0.52
N GLN A 54 18.52 9.95 0.19
CA GLN A 54 18.47 10.01 1.65
C GLN A 54 18.47 8.62 2.28
N LEU A 55 18.49 7.54 1.48
CA LEU A 55 18.26 6.18 1.96
C LEU A 55 19.30 5.73 3.00
N THR A 56 20.56 6.14 2.85
CA THR A 56 21.61 5.88 3.85
C THR A 56 21.25 6.47 5.20
N VAL A 57 20.81 7.74 5.22
CA VAL A 57 20.39 8.42 6.45
C VAL A 57 19.15 7.76 7.06
N VAL A 58 18.18 7.38 6.21
CA VAL A 58 16.98 6.63 6.67
C VAL A 58 17.39 5.34 7.36
N LYS A 59 18.36 4.60 6.80
CA LYS A 59 18.87 3.37 7.40
C LYS A 59 19.55 3.65 8.75
N GLU A 60 20.46 4.61 8.81
CA GLU A 60 21.20 4.91 10.05
C GLU A 60 20.27 5.38 11.18
N VAL A 61 19.24 6.19 10.87
CA VAL A 61 18.20 6.56 11.84
C VAL A 61 17.39 5.33 12.25
N GLY A 62 17.03 4.47 11.29
CA GLY A 62 16.31 3.22 11.55
C GLY A 62 17.09 2.29 12.47
N ASP A 63 18.39 2.12 12.25
CA ASP A 63 19.28 1.32 13.09
C ASP A 63 19.37 1.91 14.52
N SER A 64 19.34 3.23 14.65
CA SER A 64 19.34 3.93 15.95
C SER A 64 18.04 3.78 16.72
N LEU A 65 16.95 3.45 16.02
CA LEU A 65 15.63 3.23 16.61
C LEU A 65 15.37 1.75 16.90
N ASP A 66 16.21 0.79 16.49
CA ASP A 66 15.99 -0.64 16.73
C ASP A 66 15.82 -0.96 18.24
N PRO A 67 14.81 -1.76 18.64
CA PRO A 67 13.85 -2.52 17.84
C PRO A 67 12.48 -1.83 17.62
N ARG A 68 12.44 -0.49 17.62
CA ARG A 68 11.17 0.25 17.53
C ARG A 68 10.57 0.16 16.13
N PRO A 69 9.23 0.13 16.02
CA PRO A 69 8.55 0.13 14.73
C PRO A 69 8.91 1.35 13.87
N LEU A 70 9.12 1.11 12.58
CA LEU A 70 9.39 2.14 11.58
C LEU A 70 8.29 2.14 10.51
N VAL A 71 7.83 3.33 10.13
CA VAL A 71 6.84 3.54 9.08
C VAL A 71 7.47 4.38 7.97
N LEU A 72 7.50 3.85 6.75
CA LEU A 72 7.95 4.55 5.56
C LEU A 72 6.75 5.00 4.73
N PHE A 73 6.48 6.31 4.69
CA PHE A 73 5.30 6.86 4.02
C PHE A 73 5.68 7.59 2.72
N ASN A 74 5.13 7.13 1.59
CA ASN A 74 5.29 7.76 0.25
C ASN A 74 6.75 8.05 -0.17
N PRO A 75 7.69 7.09 -0.12
CA PRO A 75 9.04 7.31 -0.62
C PRO A 75 9.01 7.81 -2.08
N ARG A 76 9.97 8.66 -2.44
CA ARG A 76 10.02 9.31 -3.76
C ARG A 76 10.71 8.49 -4.85
N TRP A 77 11.23 7.32 -4.51
CA TRP A 77 11.78 6.38 -5.48
C TRP A 77 10.70 5.41 -5.97
N ALA A 78 10.84 4.99 -7.21
CA ALA A 78 10.01 3.97 -7.83
C ALA A 78 10.46 2.55 -7.41
N PHE A 79 9.60 1.57 -7.64
CA PHE A 79 9.90 0.17 -7.32
C PHE A 79 11.10 -0.36 -8.13
N GLU A 80 11.18 0.05 -9.39
CA GLU A 80 12.23 -0.36 -10.32
C GLU A 80 13.61 0.14 -9.86
N GLU A 81 13.66 1.21 -9.07
CA GLU A 81 14.89 1.74 -8.47
C GLU A 81 15.37 0.87 -7.29
N GLU A 82 14.49 0.13 -6.61
CA GLU A 82 14.84 -0.58 -5.36
C GLU A 82 15.94 -1.63 -5.55
N ALA A 83 15.97 -2.30 -6.72
CA ALA A 83 17.01 -3.27 -7.06
C ALA A 83 18.40 -2.64 -7.29
N SER A 84 18.44 -1.32 -7.58
CA SER A 84 19.66 -0.57 -7.82
C SER A 84 20.30 -0.01 -6.54
N PHE A 85 19.65 -0.18 -5.38
CA PHE A 85 20.16 0.33 -4.10
C PHE A 85 21.27 -0.53 -3.48
N GLY A 86 21.67 -1.64 -4.12
CA GLY A 86 22.76 -2.50 -3.67
C GLY A 86 22.50 -3.07 -2.27
N ASP A 87 23.41 -2.83 -1.34
CA ASP A 87 23.30 -3.35 0.04
C ASP A 87 22.05 -2.83 0.78
N LEU A 88 21.57 -1.64 0.41
CA LEU A 88 20.37 -1.03 1.00
C LEU A 88 19.06 -1.63 0.48
N SER A 89 19.09 -2.43 -0.59
CA SER A 89 17.89 -3.11 -1.11
C SER A 89 17.28 -4.06 -0.07
N SER A 90 18.11 -4.69 0.76
CA SER A 90 17.65 -5.55 1.85
C SER A 90 16.86 -4.80 2.92
N PHE A 91 17.35 -3.61 3.30
CA PHE A 91 16.69 -2.71 4.24
C PHE A 91 15.38 -2.16 3.69
N VAL A 92 15.34 -1.68 2.45
CA VAL A 92 14.06 -1.24 1.83
C VAL A 92 13.07 -2.40 1.75
N GLY A 93 13.55 -3.60 1.43
CA GLY A 93 12.74 -4.81 1.36
C GLY A 93 12.21 -5.32 2.71
N SER A 94 12.72 -4.82 3.84
CA SER A 94 12.24 -5.22 5.18
C SER A 94 10.98 -4.46 5.62
N PHE A 95 10.62 -3.36 4.95
CA PHE A 95 9.39 -2.64 5.26
C PHE A 95 8.17 -3.39 4.73
N ASP A 96 7.15 -3.53 5.57
CA ASP A 96 5.80 -3.89 5.15
C ASP A 96 5.15 -2.68 4.48
N VAL A 97 4.99 -2.74 3.16
CA VAL A 97 4.41 -1.62 2.41
C VAL A 97 2.90 -1.80 2.28
N ILE A 98 2.17 -0.79 2.73
CA ILE A 98 0.73 -0.62 2.51
C ILE A 98 0.54 0.48 1.46
N TYR A 99 0.14 0.12 0.24
CA TYR A 99 -0.17 1.08 -0.81
C TYR A 99 -1.68 1.16 -1.00
N ALA A 100 -2.29 2.30 -0.69
CA ALA A 100 -3.69 2.55 -1.02
C ALA A 100 -3.78 3.29 -2.37
N PHE A 101 -4.55 2.75 -3.31
CA PHE A 101 -4.78 3.40 -4.61
C PHE A 101 -6.29 3.54 -4.87
N LEU A 102 -6.66 4.60 -5.59
CA LEU A 102 -8.00 4.69 -6.17
C LEU A 102 -7.99 3.83 -7.44
N GLY A 103 -8.90 2.85 -7.56
CA GLY A 103 -9.00 2.00 -8.74
C GLY A 103 -9.25 2.83 -10.01
N LEU A 104 -8.73 2.34 -11.13
CA LEU A 104 -8.84 2.93 -12.46
C LEU A 104 -10.29 3.32 -12.79
N GLU A 105 -10.50 4.55 -13.28
CA GLU A 105 -11.74 4.99 -13.90
C GLU A 105 -11.69 4.65 -15.40
N VAL A 106 -12.17 3.47 -15.79
CA VAL A 106 -12.31 3.12 -17.20
C VAL A 106 -13.57 3.78 -17.75
N ARG A 107 -13.40 4.77 -18.64
CA ARG A 107 -14.51 5.45 -19.33
C ARG A 107 -15.39 4.38 -20.01
N GLY A 108 -16.61 4.19 -19.50
CA GLY A 108 -17.63 3.31 -20.08
C GLY A 108 -18.22 2.25 -19.13
N ILE A 109 -17.56 1.92 -18.01
CA ILE A 109 -18.12 1.03 -16.97
C ILE A 109 -17.99 1.74 -15.63
N LEU A 110 -19.10 2.26 -15.11
CA LEU A 110 -19.15 3.05 -13.88
C LEU A 110 -18.86 2.16 -12.66
N SER A 111 -17.60 2.03 -12.23
CA SER A 111 -17.31 1.76 -10.82
C SER A 111 -15.94 2.30 -10.40
N LYS A 112 -15.93 3.42 -9.66
CA LYS A 112 -14.78 3.83 -8.85
C LYS A 112 -14.71 2.88 -7.66
N ARG A 113 -13.75 1.95 -7.65
CA ARG A 113 -13.54 1.02 -6.52
C ARG A 113 -12.25 1.38 -5.82
N LYS A 114 -12.22 1.33 -4.49
CA LYS A 114 -10.98 1.47 -3.73
C LYS A 114 -10.15 0.20 -3.87
N GLY A 115 -8.83 0.35 -3.91
CA GLY A 115 -7.91 -0.77 -3.96
C GLY A 115 -6.71 -0.56 -3.04
N VAL A 116 -6.12 -1.65 -2.58
CA VAL A 116 -4.93 -1.63 -1.73
C VAL A 116 -3.98 -2.72 -2.21
N VAL A 117 -2.69 -2.39 -2.38
CA VAL A 117 -1.62 -3.40 -2.46
C VAL A 117 -1.02 -3.53 -1.07
N PHE A 118 -0.99 -4.75 -0.55
CA PHE A 118 -0.66 -5.03 0.84
C PHE A 118 0.24 -6.25 0.96
N LYS A 119 1.34 -6.10 1.69
CA LYS A 119 2.13 -7.22 2.21
C LYS A 119 2.12 -7.14 3.74
N TYR A 120 1.91 -8.28 4.37
CA TYR A 120 2.01 -8.46 5.82
C TYR A 120 3.14 -9.43 6.09
N VAL A 121 4.14 -9.02 6.84
CA VAL A 121 5.21 -9.90 7.33
C VAL A 121 4.94 -10.14 8.81
N LYS A 122 4.72 -11.41 9.16
CA LYS A 122 4.49 -11.77 10.56
C LYS A 122 5.81 -12.17 11.22
N ASP A 123 6.08 -11.63 12.40
CA ASP A 123 7.23 -12.01 13.24
C ASP A 123 8.61 -11.80 12.57
N GLY A 124 8.70 -10.88 11.60
CA GLY A 124 9.96 -10.52 10.91
C GLY A 124 10.52 -11.60 9.98
N ILE A 125 9.83 -12.72 9.79
CA ILE A 125 10.28 -13.83 8.95
C ILE A 125 9.63 -13.70 7.57
N VAL A 126 10.39 -13.22 6.59
CA VAL A 126 9.98 -13.04 5.18
C VAL A 126 9.82 -14.39 4.45
N ARG A 127 9.11 -15.37 5.03
CA ARG A 127 8.95 -16.70 4.42
C ARG A 127 7.68 -16.73 3.60
N SER A 128 7.86 -16.58 2.28
CA SER A 128 6.85 -16.80 1.23
C SER A 128 5.65 -15.85 1.19
N GLU A 129 5.67 -14.77 1.99
CA GLU A 129 4.56 -13.81 2.05
C GLU A 129 4.43 -13.09 0.72
N ARG A 130 3.22 -13.20 0.16
CA ARG A 130 2.88 -12.63 -1.15
C ARG A 130 2.29 -11.25 -0.95
N TRP A 131 2.61 -10.36 -1.87
CA TRP A 131 1.93 -9.09 -2.03
C TRP A 131 0.51 -9.35 -2.52
N ASN A 132 -0.48 -8.87 -1.80
CA ASN A 132 -1.89 -9.03 -2.14
C ASN A 132 -2.39 -7.74 -2.78
N VAL A 133 -3.11 -7.85 -3.90
CA VAL A 133 -3.92 -6.75 -4.43
C VAL A 133 -5.33 -6.98 -3.94
N LEU A 134 -5.88 -6.04 -3.17
CA LEU A 134 -7.24 -6.05 -2.66
C LEU A 134 -8.07 -4.97 -3.35
N VAL A 135 -9.33 -5.28 -3.62
CA VAL A 135 -10.29 -4.33 -4.21
C VAL A 135 -11.60 -4.40 -3.42
N GLU A 136 -12.24 -3.24 -3.24
CA GLU A 136 -13.55 -3.10 -2.62
C GLU A 136 -14.64 -3.76 -3.49
N GLU A 137 -15.39 -4.69 -2.91
CA GLU A 137 -16.63 -5.25 -3.48
C GLU A 137 -17.87 -4.49 -2.98
N GLU A 138 -19.03 -4.79 -3.57
CA GLU A 138 -20.33 -4.27 -3.11
C GLU A 138 -20.51 -4.63 -1.62
N GLY A 139 -20.70 -3.64 -0.75
CA GLY A 139 -20.77 -3.83 0.71
C GLY A 139 -19.54 -3.35 1.50
N ASN A 140 -18.59 -2.65 0.86
CA ASN A 140 -17.37 -2.11 1.48
C ASN A 140 -16.39 -3.18 2.01
N GLU A 141 -16.49 -4.42 1.54
CA GLU A 141 -15.55 -5.49 1.89
C GLU A 141 -14.34 -5.49 0.94
N MET A 142 -13.13 -5.63 1.49
CA MET A 142 -11.89 -5.72 0.72
C MET A 142 -11.59 -7.18 0.39
N LYS A 143 -11.47 -7.50 -0.90
CA LYS A 143 -11.19 -8.86 -1.36
C LYS A 143 -9.88 -8.95 -2.11
N VAL A 144 -9.10 -9.99 -1.84
CA VAL A 144 -7.87 -10.30 -2.58
C VAL A 144 -8.20 -10.76 -4.00
N VAL A 145 -7.71 -10.04 -5.00
CA VAL A 145 -7.95 -10.29 -6.43
C VAL A 145 -6.71 -10.77 -7.16
N SER A 146 -5.51 -10.52 -6.62
CA SER A 146 -4.25 -11.06 -7.14
C SER A 146 -3.20 -11.18 -6.04
N ARG A 147 -2.18 -12.02 -6.29
CA ARG A 147 -1.02 -12.22 -5.40
C ARG A 147 0.28 -12.23 -6.19
N PHE A 148 1.28 -11.47 -5.73
CA PHE A 148 2.59 -11.36 -6.35
C PHE A 148 3.71 -11.83 -5.41
N LYS A 149 4.79 -12.39 -5.97
CA LYS A 149 5.97 -12.81 -5.19
C LYS A 149 6.85 -11.62 -4.80
N SER A 150 6.89 -10.60 -5.65
CA SER A 150 7.51 -9.29 -5.43
C SER A 150 6.43 -8.22 -5.36
N ARG A 151 6.80 -6.99 -4.98
CA ARG A 151 5.88 -5.86 -5.01
C ARG A 151 5.43 -5.65 -6.46
N PRO A 152 4.11 -5.61 -6.74
CA PRO A 152 3.65 -5.36 -8.09
C PRO A 152 3.89 -3.90 -8.49
N SER A 153 4.33 -3.69 -9.73
CA SER A 153 4.40 -2.40 -10.39
C SER A 153 3.00 -1.82 -10.63
N ILE A 154 2.93 -0.51 -10.92
CA ILE A 154 1.66 0.14 -11.25
C ILE A 154 0.99 -0.52 -12.46
N THR A 155 1.75 -0.85 -13.51
CA THR A 155 1.23 -1.50 -14.73
C THR A 155 0.70 -2.91 -14.45
N GLU A 156 1.34 -3.67 -13.56
CA GLU A 156 0.82 -4.97 -13.13
C GLU A 156 -0.48 -4.84 -12.34
N VAL A 157 -0.57 -3.85 -11.44
CA VAL A 157 -1.81 -3.54 -10.71
C VAL A 157 -2.91 -3.14 -11.70
N GLU A 158 -2.62 -2.27 -12.66
CA GLU A 158 -3.57 -1.86 -13.70
C GLU A 158 -4.08 -3.06 -14.51
N SER A 159 -3.17 -3.95 -14.94
CA SER A 159 -3.54 -5.17 -15.67
C SER A 159 -4.48 -6.07 -14.86
N VAL A 160 -4.22 -6.25 -13.57
CA VAL A 160 -5.11 -6.99 -12.65
C VAL A 160 -6.49 -6.33 -12.59
N LEU A 161 -6.55 -5.01 -12.49
CA LEU A 161 -7.81 -4.26 -12.44
C LEU A 161 -8.59 -4.36 -13.75
N TYR A 162 -7.93 -4.25 -14.90
CA TYR A 162 -8.56 -4.44 -16.21
C TYR A 162 -9.18 -5.82 -16.36
N ASN A 163 -8.44 -6.87 -15.98
CA ASN A 163 -8.95 -8.25 -16.01
C ASN A 163 -10.16 -8.42 -15.09
N LEU A 164 -10.11 -7.83 -13.89
CA LEU A 164 -11.23 -7.86 -12.95
C LEU A 164 -12.48 -7.15 -13.50
N MET A 165 -12.33 -6.01 -14.18
CA MET A 165 -13.45 -5.31 -14.81
C MET A 165 -14.03 -6.11 -15.97
N ALA A 166 -13.18 -6.72 -16.80
CA ALA A 166 -13.61 -7.54 -17.93
C ALA A 166 -14.46 -8.74 -17.47
N ILE A 167 -14.07 -9.43 -16.40
CA ILE A 167 -14.83 -10.55 -15.83
C ILE A 167 -16.18 -10.10 -15.26
N ASN A 168 -16.24 -8.90 -14.67
CA ASN A 168 -17.43 -8.36 -14.02
C ASN A 168 -18.33 -7.51 -14.93
N SER A 169 -18.04 -7.44 -16.23
CA SER A 169 -18.81 -6.70 -17.22
C SER A 169 -20.30 -7.10 -17.21
N PRO A 170 -21.24 -6.15 -17.47
CA PRO A 170 -22.66 -6.45 -17.62
C PRO A 170 -22.94 -7.56 -18.65
N ILE A 171 -22.10 -7.68 -19.68
CA ILE A 171 -22.24 -8.68 -20.74
C ILE A 171 -21.93 -10.09 -20.19
N THR A 172 -20.87 -10.24 -19.40
CA THR A 172 -20.49 -11.53 -18.79
C THR A 172 -21.42 -11.92 -17.64
N LYS A 173 -21.90 -10.95 -16.83
CA LYS A 173 -22.95 -11.21 -15.82
C LYS A 173 -24.26 -11.67 -16.46
N SER A 174 -24.68 -11.03 -17.56
CA SER A 174 -25.88 -11.43 -18.33
C SER A 174 -25.76 -12.84 -18.90
N ALA A 175 -24.60 -13.21 -19.46
CA ALA A 175 -24.37 -14.55 -19.98
C ALA A 175 -24.42 -15.63 -18.88
N LYS A 176 -23.88 -15.35 -17.68
CA LYS A 176 -23.93 -16.27 -16.54
C LYS A 176 -25.36 -16.42 -15.98
N PHE A 177 -26.12 -15.32 -15.96
CA PHE A 177 -27.54 -15.33 -15.58
C PHE A 177 -28.39 -16.15 -16.57
N LEU A 178 -28.22 -15.93 -17.88
CA LEU A 178 -28.91 -16.71 -18.92
C LEU A 178 -28.52 -18.19 -18.87
N LYS A 179 -27.25 -18.53 -18.67
CA LYS A 179 -26.80 -19.92 -18.51
C LYS A 179 -27.42 -20.58 -17.27
N GLY A 180 -27.54 -19.83 -16.16
CA GLY A 180 -28.20 -20.29 -14.93
C GLY A 180 -29.71 -20.53 -15.08
N LEU A 181 -30.38 -19.70 -15.86
CA LEU A 181 -31.79 -19.91 -16.22
C LEU A 181 -31.96 -21.15 -17.10
N VAL A 182 -31.12 -21.33 -18.12
CA VAL A 182 -31.18 -22.50 -19.02
C VAL A 182 -30.82 -23.80 -18.28
N SER A 183 -29.90 -23.78 -17.31
CA SER A 183 -29.57 -24.97 -16.51
C SER A 183 -30.67 -25.37 -15.51
N ASN A 184 -31.44 -24.41 -15.01
CA ASN A 184 -32.57 -24.69 -14.11
C ASN A 184 -33.82 -25.18 -14.86
N VAL A 185 -33.97 -24.81 -16.14
CA VAL A 185 -35.07 -25.26 -17.00
C VAL A 185 -34.82 -26.64 -17.62
N THR A 186 -33.56 -27.06 -17.77
CA THR A 186 -33.18 -28.34 -18.44
C THR A 186 -32.90 -29.50 -17.47
N GLY A 187 -33.46 -29.47 -16.27
CA GLY A 187 -33.22 -30.48 -15.23
C GLY A 187 -33.15 -31.93 -15.73
N ARG A 188 -31.94 -32.48 -15.79
CA ARG A 188 -31.63 -33.92 -15.71
C ARG A 188 -30.16 -34.13 -15.34
N LYS A 189 -29.92 -34.47 -14.09
CA LYS A 189 -28.96 -35.53 -13.75
C LYS A 189 -29.76 -36.65 -13.10
N ALA A 190 -29.91 -37.74 -13.83
CA ALA A 190 -30.15 -39.04 -13.23
C ALA A 190 -28.79 -39.57 -12.75
N SER A 191 -28.77 -40.05 -11.50
CA SER A 191 -27.73 -40.81 -10.77
C SER A 191 -26.28 -40.40 -10.92
#